data_AF-A0A8H6W6B8-F1
#
_entry.id   AF-A0A8H6W6B8-F1
#
_cell.length_a   1.000
_cell.length_b   1.000
_cell.length_c   1.000
_cell.angle_alpha   90.00
_cell.angle_beta   90.00
_cell.angle_gamma   90.00
#
_symmetry.space_group_name_H-M   'P 1'
#
loop_
_entity.id
_entity.type
_entity.pdbx_description
1 polymer ?
#
loop_
_entity_poly.entity_id
_entity_poly.type
_entity_poly.pdbx_seq_one_letter_code
_entity_poly.pdbx_strand_id
1 'polypeptide(L)'
;MAKCKFLGGCTSSRIKENGLCVSHICAIPSCKGEVHRTGAFKYCAEHKCNAPGCGEQRLLLNHPECMFCNYHECRAAGCYKMSGTSRFCSTKCQSWFQYAKDSETGQRLEAKQRRGADW
;
A
#
# COMPACT_ATOMS: atom_id res chain seq x y z
N MET A 1 -10.05 34.03 11.05
CA MET A 1 -9.40 32.90 10.35
C MET A 1 -10.44 32.19 9.50
N ALA A 2 -10.10 31.79 8.27
CA ALA A 2 -11.06 31.11 7.41
C ALA A 2 -11.15 29.61 7.76
N LYS A 3 -12.36 29.07 7.71
CA LYS A 3 -12.64 27.66 8.06
C LYS A 3 -12.15 26.71 6.97
N CYS A 4 -11.88 25.47 7.38
CA CYS A 4 -11.55 24.38 6.48
C CYS A 4 -12.69 24.08 5.51
N LYS A 5 -12.36 23.89 4.23
CA LYS A 5 -13.32 23.61 3.15
C LYS A 5 -13.66 22.14 2.98
N PHE A 6 -13.26 21.27 3.91
CA PHE A 6 -13.51 19.84 3.81
C PHE A 6 -15.01 19.53 3.75
N LEU A 7 -15.40 18.64 2.82
CA LEU A 7 -16.76 18.16 2.62
C LEU A 7 -17.19 17.31 3.83
N GLY A 8 -17.72 17.98 4.84
CA GLY A 8 -18.02 17.38 6.15
C GLY A 8 -18.11 18.38 7.30
N GLY A 9 -18.01 19.69 7.03
CA GLY A 9 -18.27 20.73 8.04
C GLY A 9 -17.16 20.88 9.08
N CYS A 10 -15.89 20.81 8.65
CA CYS A 10 -14.76 21.01 9.54
C CYS A 10 -14.68 22.46 10.05
N THR A 11 -14.69 22.64 11.37
CA THR A 11 -14.61 23.96 12.02
C THR A 11 -13.18 24.47 12.20
N SER A 12 -12.18 23.62 12.01
CA SER A 12 -10.77 23.99 12.16
C SER A 12 -10.33 25.06 11.16
N SER A 13 -9.35 25.86 11.56
CA SER A 13 -8.73 26.87 10.70
C SER A 13 -8.02 26.22 9.51
N ARG A 14 -8.21 26.77 8.30
CA ARG A 14 -7.45 26.36 7.12
C ARG A 14 -5.98 26.80 7.26
N ILE A 15 -5.05 25.98 6.79
CA ILE A 15 -3.61 26.23 6.88
C ILE A 15 -2.88 26.12 5.53
N LYS A 16 -3.51 25.55 4.49
CA LYS A 16 -2.93 25.41 3.15
C LYS A 16 -3.71 26.22 2.11
N GLU A 17 -3.06 26.48 0.98
CA GLU A 17 -3.65 27.13 -0.21
C GLU A 17 -4.89 26.40 -0.73
N ASN A 18 -4.95 25.08 -0.59
CA ASN A 18 -6.11 24.27 -0.96
C ASN A 18 -7.33 24.47 -0.04
N GLY A 19 -7.21 25.26 1.03
CA GLY A 19 -8.29 25.55 1.96
C GLY A 19 -8.57 24.44 2.99
N LEU A 20 -7.67 23.48 3.15
CA LEU A 20 -7.77 22.41 4.14
C LEU A 20 -6.99 22.71 5.43
N CYS A 21 -7.37 22.07 6.53
CA CYS A 21 -6.66 22.12 7.81
C CYS A 21 -5.64 20.98 7.93
N VAL A 22 -4.80 20.99 8.97
CA VAL A 22 -3.77 19.96 9.25
C VAL A 22 -4.34 18.54 9.28
N SER A 23 -5.58 18.35 9.69
CA SER A 23 -6.23 17.04 9.81
C SER A 23 -6.81 16.51 8.49
N HIS A 24 -6.92 17.36 7.47
CA HIS A 24 -7.47 17.00 6.15
C HIS A 24 -6.43 16.99 5.04
N ILE A 25 -5.16 17.20 5.39
CA ILE A 25 -4.03 17.11 4.45
C ILE A 25 -3.26 15.82 4.70
N CYS A 26 -2.73 15.23 3.64
CA CYS A 26 -1.82 14.10 3.79
C CYS A 26 -0.57 14.51 4.57
N ALA A 27 -0.14 13.67 5.52
CA ALA A 27 1.08 13.87 6.28
C ALA A 27 2.38 13.70 5.45
N ILE A 28 2.30 13.16 4.23
CA ILE A 28 3.46 13.03 3.35
C ILE A 28 3.89 14.42 2.83
N PRO A 29 5.17 14.81 3.02
CA PRO A 29 5.69 16.06 2.48
C PRO A 29 5.43 16.18 0.98
N SER A 30 5.07 17.38 0.51
CA SER A 30 4.77 17.67 -0.90
C SER A 30 3.54 16.94 -1.48
N CYS A 31 2.87 16.06 -0.73
CA CYS A 31 1.60 15.49 -1.15
C CYS A 31 0.49 16.54 -1.07
N LYS A 32 -0.23 16.70 -2.19
CA LYS A 32 -1.42 17.56 -2.31
C LYS A 32 -2.72 16.80 -2.03
N GLY A 33 -2.63 15.49 -1.79
CA GLY A 33 -3.76 14.63 -1.51
C GLY A 33 -4.48 15.00 -0.22
N GLU A 34 -5.81 14.90 -0.25
CA GLU A 34 -6.67 15.12 0.89
C GLU A 34 -6.92 13.83 1.67
N VAL A 35 -7.15 13.98 2.98
CA VAL A 35 -7.57 12.89 3.85
C VAL A 35 -9.09 12.91 3.91
N HIS A 36 -9.73 11.92 3.29
CA HIS A 36 -11.20 11.84 3.10
C HIS A 36 -12.01 11.56 4.38
N ARG A 37 -11.40 11.41 5.56
CA ARG A 37 -12.15 11.12 6.80
C ARG A 37 -11.72 12.00 7.95
N THR A 38 -12.68 12.30 8.82
CA THR A 38 -12.51 12.98 10.10
C THR A 38 -11.52 12.24 10.99
N GLY A 39 -10.26 12.67 10.98
CA GLY A 39 -9.26 12.44 12.03
C GLY A 39 -8.67 11.04 12.21
N ALA A 40 -9.27 9.99 11.65
CA ALA A 40 -8.79 8.61 11.88
C ALA A 40 -7.55 8.23 11.06
N PHE A 41 -7.31 8.89 9.93
CA PHE A 41 -6.23 8.56 9.01
C PHE A 41 -5.32 9.77 8.83
N LYS A 42 -4.00 9.56 8.79
CA LYS A 42 -3.01 10.64 8.56
C LYS A 42 -2.59 10.74 7.09
N TYR A 43 -2.94 9.74 6.29
CA TYR A 43 -2.47 9.57 4.92
C TYR A 43 -3.65 9.59 3.94
N CYS A 44 -3.43 10.15 2.74
CA CYS A 44 -4.42 10.11 1.66
C CYS A 44 -4.60 8.68 1.13
N ALA A 45 -5.56 8.49 0.22
CA ALA A 45 -5.85 7.17 -0.36
C ALA A 45 -4.63 6.51 -1.03
N GLU A 46 -3.68 7.30 -1.56
CA GLU A 46 -2.46 6.81 -2.22
C GLU A 46 -1.34 6.45 -1.24
N HIS A 47 -1.35 7.00 -0.03
CA HIS A 47 -0.28 6.82 0.94
C HIS A 47 -0.71 6.01 2.17
N LYS A 48 -2.00 5.71 2.32
CA LYS A 48 -2.53 4.88 3.40
C LYS A 48 -2.41 3.39 3.07
N CYS A 49 -2.17 2.58 4.10
CA CYS A 49 -2.29 1.14 3.98
C CYS A 49 -3.70 0.73 3.52
N ASN A 50 -3.77 -0.21 2.57
CA ASN A 50 -5.05 -0.74 2.09
C ASN A 50 -5.69 -1.77 3.04
N ALA A 51 -5.01 -2.16 4.13
CA ALA A 51 -5.60 -3.03 5.13
C ALA A 51 -6.79 -2.33 5.82
N PRO A 52 -7.94 -3.00 5.96
CA PRO A 52 -9.15 -2.40 6.52
C PRO A 52 -8.89 -1.95 7.96
N GLY A 53 -9.19 -0.67 8.24
CA GLY A 53 -8.99 -0.07 9.57
C GLY A 53 -7.54 0.33 9.89
N CYS A 54 -6.58 0.12 8.99
CA CYS A 54 -5.20 0.51 9.23
C CYS A 54 -4.97 2.00 8.94
N GLY A 55 -4.54 2.75 9.97
CA GLY A 55 -4.18 4.17 9.89
C GLY A 55 -2.77 4.45 9.35
N GLU A 56 -1.98 3.41 9.09
CA GLU A 56 -0.55 3.52 8.82
C GLU A 56 -0.24 3.86 7.36
N GLN A 57 1.00 4.31 7.15
CA GLN A 57 1.55 4.61 5.84
C GLN A 57 1.88 3.33 5.05
N ARG A 58 1.72 3.35 3.72
CA ARG A 58 2.33 2.33 2.85
C ARG A 58 3.85 2.32 3.00
N LEU A 59 4.46 1.14 2.95
CA LEU A 59 5.92 1.02 3.13
C LEU A 59 6.68 1.75 2.03
N LEU A 60 6.29 1.55 0.78
CA LEU A 60 6.96 2.13 -0.38
C LEU A 60 6.02 3.08 -1.12
N LEU A 61 6.09 4.36 -0.79
CA LEU A 61 5.20 5.40 -1.36
C LEU A 61 5.29 5.53 -2.88
N ASN A 62 6.46 5.24 -3.46
CA ASN A 62 6.72 5.37 -4.89
C ASN A 62 6.47 4.07 -5.67
N HIS A 63 6.05 3.00 -5.00
CA HIS A 63 5.83 1.70 -5.60
C HIS A 63 4.33 1.40 -5.62
N PRO A 64 3.65 1.54 -6.78
CA PRO A 64 2.21 1.34 -6.86
C PRO A 64 1.78 -0.08 -6.52
N GLU A 65 2.70 -1.05 -6.64
CA GLU A 65 2.48 -2.42 -6.19
C GLU A 65 2.44 -2.56 -4.66
N CYS A 66 3.12 -1.68 -3.91
CA CYS A 66 3.20 -1.72 -2.46
C CYS A 66 2.01 -1.01 -1.82
N MET A 67 0.93 -1.76 -1.62
CA MET A 67 -0.33 -1.24 -1.09
C MET A 67 -0.45 -1.31 0.44
N PHE A 68 0.55 -1.88 1.12
CA PHE A 68 0.47 -2.22 2.54
C PHE A 68 1.59 -1.57 3.38
N CYS A 69 1.38 -1.45 4.69
CA CYS A 69 2.40 -0.98 5.62
C CYS A 69 3.33 -2.14 6.03
N ASN A 70 4.42 -1.84 6.74
CA ASN A 70 5.37 -2.84 7.26
C ASN A 70 4.74 -3.95 8.15
N TYR A 71 3.53 -3.73 8.68
CA TYR A 71 2.78 -4.72 9.47
C TYR A 71 1.88 -5.61 8.62
N HIS A 72 1.33 -5.07 7.53
CA HIS A 72 0.37 -5.75 6.66
C HIS A 72 0.97 -6.19 5.32
N GLU A 73 2.25 -5.91 5.08
CA GLU A 73 2.97 -6.39 3.91
C GLU A 73 3.60 -7.76 4.17
N CYS A 74 3.61 -8.57 3.12
CA CYS A 74 4.37 -9.80 3.05
C CYS A 74 5.88 -9.54 3.10
N ARG A 75 6.60 -10.14 4.04
CA ARG A 75 8.07 -9.98 4.12
C ARG A 75 8.88 -10.82 3.12
N ALA A 76 8.21 -11.54 2.21
CA ALA A 76 8.91 -12.22 1.13
C ALA A 76 9.43 -11.16 0.15
N ALA A 77 10.74 -11.15 -0.11
CA ALA A 77 11.34 -10.24 -1.09
C ALA A 77 10.58 -10.28 -2.42
N GLY A 78 10.21 -9.08 -2.93
CA GLY A 78 9.41 -8.93 -4.14
C GLY A 78 7.92 -9.29 -4.00
N CYS A 79 7.39 -9.51 -2.78
CA CYS A 79 5.98 -9.80 -2.56
C CYS A 79 5.24 -8.63 -1.93
N TYR A 80 4.43 -7.93 -2.72
CA TYR A 80 3.70 -6.73 -2.28
C TYR A 80 2.25 -7.01 -1.87
N LYS A 81 1.95 -8.26 -1.48
CA LYS A 81 0.61 -8.71 -1.09
C LYS A 81 0.35 -8.48 0.40
N MET A 82 -0.93 -8.52 0.79
CA MET A 82 -1.34 -8.43 2.19
C MET A 82 -0.86 -9.67 2.96
N SER A 83 -0.21 -9.46 4.10
CA SER A 83 0.06 -10.49 5.08
C SER A 83 -1.21 -10.71 5.92
N GLY A 84 -1.55 -11.97 6.18
CA GLY A 84 -2.74 -12.32 6.96
C GLY A 84 -2.49 -12.15 8.46
N THR A 85 -2.70 -13.21 9.24
CA THR A 85 -2.31 -13.26 10.67
C THR A 85 -0.80 -13.51 10.88
N SER A 86 -0.05 -13.75 9.80
CA SER A 86 1.40 -13.99 9.85
C SER A 86 2.13 -12.96 9.01
N ARG A 87 3.46 -12.82 9.20
CA ARG A 87 4.32 -11.92 8.39
C ARG A 87 4.49 -12.37 6.93
N PHE A 88 3.84 -13.47 6.55
CA PHE A 88 3.87 -14.06 5.22
C PHE A 88 2.45 -14.26 4.68
N CYS A 89 2.35 -14.27 3.37
CA CYS A 89 1.11 -14.45 2.65
C CYS A 89 0.66 -15.90 2.75
N SER A 90 -0.63 -16.13 2.95
CA SER A 90 -1.23 -17.47 3.09
C SER A 90 -1.09 -18.35 1.84
N THR A 91 -0.76 -17.76 0.69
CA THR A 91 -0.73 -18.46 -0.60
C THR A 91 0.45 -17.97 -1.46
N LYS A 92 1.50 -18.80 -1.53
CA LYS A 92 2.62 -18.79 -2.49
C LYS A 92 3.14 -17.40 -2.92
N CYS A 93 4.00 -16.77 -2.11
CA CYS A 93 4.98 -15.79 -2.61
C CYS A 93 6.23 -16.46 -3.22
N GLN A 94 6.32 -17.79 -3.19
CA GLN A 94 7.51 -18.53 -3.64
C GLN A 94 7.73 -18.53 -5.16
N SER A 95 6.76 -18.11 -5.99
CA SER A 95 6.93 -18.20 -7.45
C SER A 95 7.75 -17.07 -8.07
N TRP A 96 7.95 -15.94 -7.38
CA TRP A 96 8.87 -14.87 -7.84
C TRP A 96 10.30 -15.04 -7.31
N PHE A 97 10.47 -15.69 -6.15
CA PHE A 97 11.79 -15.99 -5.60
C PHE A 97 12.56 -17.01 -6.45
N GLN A 98 11.85 -17.93 -7.11
CA GLN A 98 12.47 -18.83 -8.09
C GLN A 98 12.86 -18.05 -9.35
N TYR A 99 11.94 -17.23 -9.88
CA TYR A 99 12.16 -16.47 -11.12
C TYR A 99 13.35 -15.49 -11.05
N ALA A 100 13.53 -14.77 -9.93
CA ALA A 100 14.64 -13.82 -9.78
C ALA A 100 16.01 -14.52 -9.63
N LYS A 101 16.06 -15.68 -8.95
CA LYS A 101 17.31 -16.46 -8.84
C LYS A 101 17.69 -17.13 -10.15
N ASP A 102 16.71 -17.55 -10.95
CA ASP A 102 16.94 -18.19 -12.24
C ASP A 102 17.35 -17.17 -13.33
N SER A 103 17.02 -15.88 -13.17
CA SER A 103 17.43 -14.81 -14.10
C SER A 103 18.89 -14.36 -13.95
N GLU A 104 19.52 -14.52 -12.77
CA GLU A 104 20.96 -14.25 -12.58
C GLU A 104 21.84 -15.43 -13.02
N THR A 105 21.27 -16.63 -13.18
CA THR A 105 22.02 -17.86 -13.48
C THR A 105 21.85 -18.36 -14.92
N GLY A 106 21.07 -17.66 -15.76
CA GLY A 106 21.03 -17.91 -17.21
C GLY A 106 20.58 -19.33 -17.61
N GLN A 107 19.92 -20.08 -16.72
CA GLN A 107 19.40 -21.41 -17.06
C GLN A 107 17.93 -21.31 -17.46
N ARG A 108 17.73 -21.29 -18.78
CA ARG A 108 16.47 -21.50 -19.47
C ARG A 108 15.90 -22.88 -19.09
N LEU A 109 15.09 -22.94 -18.04
CA LEU A 109 14.31 -24.14 -17.74
C LEU A 109 13.08 -24.16 -18.65
N GLU A 110 13.13 -25.08 -19.60
CA GLU A 110 12.01 -25.44 -20.46
C GLU A 110 10.76 -25.72 -19.63
N ALA A 111 9.70 -24.95 -19.90
CA ALA A 111 8.37 -25.22 -19.42
C ALA A 111 7.89 -26.55 -20.01
N LYS A 112 8.15 -27.67 -19.32
CA LYS A 112 7.39 -28.91 -19.54
C LYS A 112 5.97 -28.70 -19.03
N GLN A 113 5.11 -28.19 -19.91
CA GLN A 113 3.70 -28.54 -19.93
C GLN A 113 3.59 -30.07 -19.94
N ARG A 114 3.34 -30.69 -18.79
CA ARG A 114 2.74 -32.03 -18.77
C ARG A 114 1.24 -31.87 -18.55
N ARG A 115 0.53 -32.19 -19.63
CA ARG A 115 -0.87 -32.60 -19.65
C ARG A 115 -1.07 -33.88 -18.81
N GLY A 116 -2.29 -34.04 -18.30
CA GLY A 116 -2.92 -35.32 -17.93
C GLY A 116 -2.72 -35.73 -16.47
N ALA A 117 -3.64 -36.40 -15.79
CA ALA A 117 -4.96 -36.89 -16.15
C ALA A 117 -5.67 -37.31 -14.84
N ASP A 118 -6.99 -37.24 -14.85
CA ASP A 118 -7.95 -38.22 -14.33
C ASP A 118 -7.42 -39.33 -13.40
N TRP A 119 -7.96 -39.40 -12.17
CA TRP A 119 -8.39 -40.61 -11.44
C TRP A 119 -9.47 -40.22 -10.43
#